data_AF-A0A0C7QJY8-F1
#
_entry.id   AF-A0A0C7QJY8-F1
#
_cell.length_a   1.000
_cell.length_b   1.000
_cell.length_c   1.000
_cell.angle_alpha   90.00
_cell.angle_beta   90.00
_cell.angle_gamma   90.00
#
_symmetry.space_group_name_H-M   'P 1'
#
loop_
_entity.id
_entity.type
_entity.pdbx_description
1 polymer ?
#
loop_
_entity_poly.entity_id
_entity_poly.type
_entity_poly.pdbx_seq_one_letter_code
_entity_poly.pdbx_strand_id
1 'polypeptide(L)'
;MNILFKKYKGNKFNIVRLGGVLNLFIWTFIVIAKDVKPSIVFLPVAFFLIGCINMAHLQTFSDVKYKNKEEYLGLSTSIINTAEFMGSGIINLFIGFMIQINGVGINGYKKGFMMFIVMSILTIIAATIAIKEDKSKYYDELPEVI
;
A
#
# COMPACT_ATOMS: atom_id res chain seq x y z
N MET A 1 -28.60 -3.41 -11.21
CA MET A 1 -27.49 -2.93 -10.37
C MET A 1 -26.14 -3.64 -10.61
N ASN A 2 -26.04 -4.64 -11.50
CA ASN A 2 -24.82 -5.44 -11.70
C ASN A 2 -23.87 -4.98 -12.82
N ILE A 3 -24.30 -4.10 -13.73
CA ILE A 3 -23.51 -3.74 -14.92
C ILE A 3 -22.51 -2.62 -14.63
N LEU A 4 -22.88 -1.62 -13.82
CA LEU A 4 -21.95 -0.57 -13.37
C LEU A 4 -20.84 -1.14 -12.47
N PHE A 5 -21.19 -2.06 -11.56
CA PHE A 5 -20.22 -2.78 -10.72
C PHE A 5 -19.33 -3.75 -11.52
N LYS A 6 -19.84 -4.38 -12.60
CA LYS A 6 -19.02 -5.18 -13.53
C LYS A 6 -18.03 -4.31 -14.33
N LYS A 7 -18.42 -3.09 -14.71
CA LYS A 7 -17.60 -2.19 -15.53
C LYS A 7 -16.52 -1.45 -14.73
N TYR A 8 -16.72 -1.28 -13.41
CA TYR A 8 -15.72 -0.83 -12.45
C TYR A 8 -14.91 -1.99 -11.81
N LYS A 9 -14.93 -3.21 -12.40
CA LYS A 9 -13.93 -4.28 -12.14
C LYS A 9 -12.55 -3.86 -12.65
N GLY A 10 -12.04 -2.74 -12.16
CA GLY A 10 -10.61 -2.49 -12.18
C GLY A 10 -9.95 -3.59 -11.36
N ASN A 11 -8.83 -4.11 -11.85
CA ASN A 11 -7.97 -4.99 -11.08
C ASN A 11 -7.84 -4.47 -9.63
N LYS A 12 -8.05 -5.30 -8.60
CA LYS A 12 -7.96 -4.89 -7.18
C LYS A 12 -6.62 -4.24 -6.82
N PHE A 13 -5.55 -4.60 -7.51
CA PHE A 13 -4.25 -3.95 -7.40
C PHE A 13 -4.25 -2.51 -7.94
N ASN A 14 -5.25 -2.06 -8.71
CA ASN A 14 -5.45 -0.64 -9.03
C ASN A 14 -5.77 0.20 -7.79
N ILE A 15 -6.51 -0.35 -6.82
CA ILE A 15 -6.80 0.35 -5.56
C ILE A 15 -5.51 0.50 -4.76
N VAL A 16 -4.68 -0.55 -4.70
CA VAL A 16 -3.35 -0.51 -4.08
C VAL A 16 -2.45 0.51 -4.80
N ARG A 17 -2.44 0.51 -6.13
CA ARG A 17 -1.67 1.46 -6.94
C ARG A 17 -2.12 2.90 -6.70
N LEU A 18 -3.43 3.15 -6.72
CA LEU A 18 -3.99 4.48 -6.43
C LEU A 18 -3.61 4.95 -5.03
N GLY A 19 -3.69 4.04 -4.04
CA GLY A 19 -3.25 4.35 -2.69
C GLY A 19 -1.77 4.71 -2.62
N GLY A 20 -0.92 3.96 -3.34
CA GLY A 20 0.51 4.29 -3.50
C GLY A 20 0.74 5.66 -4.13
N VAL A 21 0.00 6.02 -5.18
CA VAL A 21 0.08 7.36 -5.83
C VAL A 21 -0.34 8.48 -4.88
N LEU A 22 -1.43 8.30 -4.15
CA LEU A 22 -1.91 9.30 -3.19
C LEU A 22 -0.94 9.47 -2.02
N ASN A 23 -0.42 8.37 -1.48
CA ASN A 23 0.63 8.41 -0.45
C ASN A 23 1.90 9.09 -0.97
N LEU A 24 2.33 8.77 -2.19
CA LEU A 24 3.47 9.42 -2.83
C LEU A 24 3.26 10.94 -2.90
N PHE A 25 2.08 11.39 -3.31
CA PHE A 25 1.75 12.82 -3.38
C PHE A 25 1.79 13.49 -2.00
N ILE A 26 1.11 12.91 -1.00
CA ILE A 26 1.04 13.49 0.35
C ILE A 26 2.43 13.54 0.99
N TRP A 27 3.20 12.45 0.94
CA TRP A 27 4.54 12.41 1.52
C TRP A 27 5.54 13.29 0.78
N THR A 28 5.46 13.38 -0.56
CA THR A 28 6.27 14.33 -1.32
C THR A 28 5.97 15.76 -0.91
N PHE A 29 4.70 16.10 -0.71
CA PHE A 29 4.31 17.42 -0.22
C PHE A 29 4.86 17.71 1.18
N ILE A 30 4.72 16.77 2.13
CA ILE A 30 5.22 16.93 3.50
C ILE A 30 6.75 17.05 3.55
N VAL A 31 7.47 16.15 2.87
CA VAL A 31 8.92 16.00 3.00
C VAL A 31 9.68 16.97 2.12
N ILE A 32 9.25 17.16 0.87
CA ILE A 32 9.97 18.00 -0.11
C ILE A 32 9.42 19.42 -0.10
N ALA A 33 8.11 19.60 -0.31
CA ALA A 33 7.54 20.94 -0.48
C ALA A 33 7.41 21.72 0.83
N LYS A 34 7.21 21.03 1.96
CA LYS A 34 7.10 21.63 3.30
C LYS A 34 8.31 21.41 4.20
N ASP A 35 9.37 20.78 3.69
CA ASP A 35 10.62 20.53 4.43
C ASP A 35 10.36 19.95 5.83
N VAL A 36 9.49 18.93 5.90
CA VAL A 36 9.00 18.28 7.13
C VAL A 36 8.39 19.23 8.18
N LYS A 37 7.94 20.41 7.76
CA LYS A 37 7.22 21.42 8.57
C LYS A 37 5.86 21.80 7.97
N PRO A 38 4.95 20.84 7.70
CA PRO A 38 3.59 21.19 7.31
C PRO A 38 2.86 21.91 8.46
N SER A 39 1.81 22.68 8.12
CA SER A 39 0.97 23.35 9.11
C SER A 39 0.30 22.35 10.05
N ILE A 40 0.15 22.71 11.33
CA ILE A 40 -0.52 21.88 12.34
C ILE A 40 -1.99 21.58 11.99
N VAL A 41 -2.63 22.45 11.20
CA VAL A 41 -4.01 22.24 10.72
C VAL A 41 -4.07 21.20 9.60
N PHE A 42 -3.00 21.08 8.81
CA PHE A 42 -2.94 20.14 7.68
C PHE A 42 -2.68 18.71 8.14
N LEU A 43 -1.83 18.52 9.16
CA LEU A 43 -1.38 17.20 9.60
C LEU A 43 -2.52 16.23 9.99
N PRO A 44 -3.53 16.61 10.79
CA PRO A 44 -4.63 15.71 11.13
C PRO A 44 -5.40 15.22 9.90
N VAL A 45 -5.69 16.13 8.96
CA VAL A 45 -6.38 15.80 7.72
C VAL A 45 -5.54 14.86 6.85
N ALA A 46 -4.25 15.17 6.72
CA ALA A 46 -3.33 14.34 5.94
C ALA A 46 -3.18 12.93 6.53
N PHE A 47 -3.03 12.80 7.86
CA PHE A 47 -2.91 11.50 8.51
C PHE A 47 -4.22 10.71 8.50
N PHE A 48 -5.37 11.37 8.61
CA PHE A 48 -6.66 10.72 8.41
C PHE A 48 -6.76 10.12 6.99
N LEU A 49 -6.42 10.91 5.96
CA LEU A 49 -6.42 10.44 4.58
C LEU A 49 -5.42 9.30 4.35
N ILE A 50 -4.19 9.42 4.87
CA ILE A 50 -3.19 8.34 4.81
C ILE A 50 -3.74 7.07 5.47
N GLY A 51 -4.40 7.18 6.63
CA GLY A 51 -5.03 6.05 7.30
C GLY A 51 -6.08 5.34 6.44
N CYS A 52 -6.98 6.13 5.82
CA CYS A 52 -7.98 5.59 4.88
C CYS A 52 -7.33 4.95 3.65
N ILE A 53 -6.32 5.60 3.07
CA ILE A 53 -5.60 5.12 1.89
C ILE A 53 -4.88 3.81 2.20
N ASN A 54 -4.24 3.72 3.36
CA ASN A 54 -3.46 2.55 3.76
C ASN A 54 -4.31 1.29 3.82
N MET A 55 -5.63 1.38 4.08
CA MET A 55 -6.54 0.21 4.04
C MET A 55 -6.62 -0.48 2.67
N ALA A 56 -6.14 0.17 1.59
CA ALA A 56 -6.02 -0.45 0.27
C ALA A 56 -5.20 -1.74 0.28
N HIS A 57 -4.26 -1.91 1.23
CA HIS A 57 -3.45 -3.12 1.32
C HIS A 57 -4.31 -4.38 1.55
N LEU A 58 -5.50 -4.29 2.17
CA LEU A 58 -6.40 -5.42 2.39
C LEU A 58 -6.85 -6.13 1.10
N GLN A 59 -6.70 -5.46 -0.05
CA GLN A 59 -6.96 -6.06 -1.36
C GLN A 59 -6.00 -7.23 -1.66
N THR A 60 -4.77 -7.22 -1.12
CA THR A 60 -3.82 -8.33 -1.29
C THR A 60 -4.25 -9.57 -0.50
N PHE A 61 -4.78 -9.38 0.71
CA PHE A 61 -5.38 -10.44 1.52
C PHE A 61 -6.56 -11.08 0.82
N SER A 62 -7.41 -10.25 0.22
CA SER A 62 -8.53 -10.73 -0.60
C SER A 62 -8.02 -11.49 -1.82
N ASP A 63 -6.99 -11.02 -2.53
CA ASP A 63 -6.42 -11.73 -3.68
C ASP A 63 -5.97 -13.15 -3.36
N VAL A 64 -5.16 -13.30 -2.31
CA VAL A 64 -4.65 -14.62 -1.92
C VAL A 64 -5.78 -15.57 -1.53
N LYS A 65 -6.82 -15.06 -0.87
CA LYS A 65 -7.98 -15.90 -0.51
C LYS A 65 -8.76 -16.40 -1.73
N TYR A 66 -8.84 -15.59 -2.79
CA TYR A 66 -9.57 -15.99 -4.00
C TYR A 66 -8.75 -16.89 -4.94
N LYS A 67 -7.41 -16.84 -4.90
CA LYS A 67 -6.56 -17.58 -5.84
C LYS A 67 -6.09 -18.94 -5.33
N ASN A 68 -6.09 -19.16 -4.03
CA ASN A 68 -5.61 -20.40 -3.42
C ASN A 68 -6.76 -21.34 -3.09
N LYS A 69 -6.48 -22.66 -3.12
CA LYS A 69 -7.43 -23.68 -2.64
C LYS A 69 -7.68 -23.51 -1.14
N GLU A 70 -8.85 -23.96 -0.68
CA GLU A 70 -9.28 -23.84 0.71
C GLU A 70 -8.25 -24.38 1.71
N GLU A 71 -7.66 -25.54 1.40
CA GLU A 71 -6.61 -26.20 2.19
C GLU A 71 -5.34 -25.35 2.40
N TYR A 72 -5.06 -24.40 1.50
CA TYR A 72 -3.89 -23.52 1.57
C TYR A 72 -4.20 -22.11 2.07
N LEU A 73 -5.48 -21.74 2.27
CA LEU A 73 -5.87 -20.37 2.63
C LEU A 73 -5.23 -19.89 3.92
N GLY A 74 -5.15 -20.76 4.93
CA GLY A 74 -4.50 -20.45 6.21
C GLY A 74 -3.02 -20.12 6.04
N LEU A 75 -2.31 -20.93 5.25
CA LEU A 75 -0.89 -20.74 4.97
C LEU A 75 -0.64 -19.48 4.13
N SER A 76 -1.39 -19.27 3.05
CA SER A 76 -1.17 -18.11 2.19
C SER A 76 -1.51 -16.79 2.91
N THR A 77 -2.56 -16.78 3.75
CA THR A 77 -2.92 -15.60 4.56
C THR A 77 -1.87 -15.31 5.63
N SER A 78 -1.32 -16.34 6.30
CA SER A 78 -0.29 -16.15 7.32
C SER A 78 1.02 -15.61 6.73
N ILE A 79 1.38 -16.01 5.50
CA ILE A 79 2.54 -15.46 4.78
C ILE A 79 2.38 -13.96 4.53
N ILE A 80 1.24 -13.52 4.01
CA ILE A 80 1.00 -12.07 3.78
C ILE A 80 1.06 -11.31 5.10
N ASN A 81 0.38 -11.80 6.14
CA ASN A 81 0.36 -11.15 7.45
C ASN A 81 1.77 -11.02 8.03
N THR A 82 2.58 -12.09 7.92
CA THR A 82 3.98 -12.08 8.35
C THR A 82 4.80 -11.05 7.57
N ALA A 83 4.61 -10.97 6.25
CA ALA A 83 5.30 -10.00 5.41
C ALA A 83 4.93 -8.55 5.78
N GLU A 84 3.67 -8.28 6.11
CA GLU A 84 3.20 -6.96 6.57
C GLU A 84 3.86 -6.55 7.89
N PHE A 85 3.83 -7.42 8.91
CA PHE A 85 4.46 -7.15 10.21
C PHE A 85 5.98 -7.01 10.09
N MET A 86 6.62 -7.88 9.32
CA MET A 86 8.05 -7.80 9.08
C MET A 86 8.43 -6.50 8.36
N GLY A 87 7.69 -6.15 7.30
CA GLY A 87 7.91 -4.91 6.54
C GLY A 87 7.78 -3.68 7.41
N SER A 88 6.70 -3.57 8.20
CA SER A 88 6.48 -2.44 9.12
C SER A 88 7.58 -2.32 10.17
N GLY A 89 8.04 -3.43 10.76
CA GLY A 89 9.15 -3.43 11.71
C GLY A 89 10.47 -2.97 11.09
N ILE A 90 10.85 -3.56 9.95
CA ILE A 90 12.11 -3.25 9.26
C ILE A 90 12.12 -1.78 8.80
N ILE A 91 11.05 -1.30 8.15
CA ILE A 91 10.99 0.07 7.64
C ILE A 91 11.06 1.09 8.77
N ASN A 92 10.34 0.86 9.88
CA ASN A 92 10.39 1.76 11.02
C ASN A 92 11.78 1.81 11.65
N LEU A 93 12.47 0.66 11.73
CA LEU A 93 13.85 0.60 12.19
C LEU A 93 14.79 1.41 11.28
N PHE A 94 14.67 1.26 9.95
CA PHE A 94 15.44 2.05 8.99
C PHE A 94 15.17 3.55 9.12
N ILE A 95 13.91 3.97 9.28
CA ILE A 95 13.56 5.38 9.50
C ILE A 95 14.23 5.89 10.79
N GLY A 96 14.13 5.14 11.88
CA GLY A 96 14.75 5.48 13.15
C GLY A 96 16.27 5.67 13.03
N PHE A 97 16.96 4.71 12.41
CA PHE A 97 18.41 4.82 12.15
C PHE A 97 18.75 6.03 11.28
N MET A 98 18.00 6.26 10.20
CA MET A 98 18.23 7.40 9.31
C MET A 98 18.07 8.74 10.05
N ILE A 99 17.10 8.86 10.95
CA ILE A 99 16.95 10.07 11.79
C ILE A 99 18.16 10.19 12.73
N GLN A 100 18.56 9.10 13.40
CA GLN A 100 19.63 9.12 14.39
C GLN A 100 20.98 9.50 13.77
N ILE A 101 21.37 8.91 12.63
CA ILE A 101 22.68 9.18 12.00
C ILE A 101 22.77 10.58 11.37
N ASN A 102 21.63 11.16 10.97
CA ASN A 102 21.57 12.50 10.36
C ASN A 102 21.20 13.60 11.37
N GLY A 103 21.06 13.25 12.65
CA GLY A 103 20.71 14.14 13.76
C GLY A 103 19.20 14.33 13.94
N VAL A 104 18.75 14.41 15.21
CA VAL A 104 17.34 14.58 15.61
C VAL A 104 16.89 16.02 15.35
N GLY A 105 16.70 16.34 14.08
CA GLY A 105 16.26 17.64 13.59
C GLY A 105 15.72 17.51 12.17
N ILE A 106 15.45 18.66 11.53
CA ILE A 106 14.79 18.72 10.21
C ILE A 106 15.47 17.81 9.18
N ASN A 107 16.80 17.85 9.12
CA ASN A 107 17.56 17.04 8.16
C ASN A 107 17.38 15.53 8.41
N GLY A 108 17.46 15.08 9.66
CA GLY A 108 17.22 13.68 10.02
C GLY A 108 15.80 13.23 9.72
N TYR A 109 14.79 14.03 10.08
CA TYR A 109 13.39 13.72 9.75
C TYR A 109 13.16 13.71 8.24
N LYS A 110 13.74 14.63 7.49
CA LYS A 110 13.64 14.66 6.03
C LYS A 110 14.23 13.38 5.44
N LYS A 111 15.44 13.00 5.82
CA LYS A 111 16.12 11.78 5.34
C LYS A 111 15.39 10.50 5.77
N GLY A 112 14.88 10.45 6.99
CA GLY A 112 14.07 9.32 7.47
C GLY A 112 12.75 9.21 6.71
N PHE A 113 11.99 10.30 6.61
CA PHE A 113 10.67 10.29 5.97
C PHE A 113 10.73 10.18 4.44
N MET A 114 11.90 10.39 3.80
CA MET A 114 12.10 9.99 2.41
C MET A 114 11.78 8.51 2.18
N MET A 115 11.91 7.65 3.20
CA MET A 115 11.51 6.25 3.10
C MET A 115 10.03 6.09 2.74
N PHE A 116 9.13 6.94 3.22
CA PHE A 116 7.71 6.84 2.84
C PHE A 116 7.48 7.11 1.35
N ILE A 117 8.27 8.01 0.75
CA ILE A 117 8.25 8.27 -0.70
C ILE A 117 8.77 7.04 -1.46
N VAL A 118 9.91 6.50 -1.05
CA VAL A 118 10.51 5.30 -1.65
C VAL A 118 9.54 4.12 -1.58
N MET A 119 8.94 3.86 -0.41
CA MET A 119 7.98 2.79 -0.23
C MET A 119 6.73 2.99 -1.08
N SER A 120 6.24 4.22 -1.21
CA SER A 120 5.09 4.54 -2.08
C SER A 120 5.40 4.22 -3.55
N ILE A 121 6.61 4.53 -4.03
CA ILE A 121 7.05 4.17 -5.39
C ILE A 121 7.12 2.65 -5.55
N LEU A 122 7.72 1.93 -4.60
CA LEU A 122 7.78 0.47 -4.62
C LEU A 122 6.38 -0.16 -4.64
N THR A 123 5.43 0.38 -3.87
CA THR A 123 4.03 -0.05 -3.91
C THR A 123 3.42 0.15 -5.30
N ILE A 124 3.65 1.30 -5.96
CA ILE A 124 3.13 1.56 -7.31
C ILE A 124 3.71 0.58 -8.32
N ILE A 125 5.03 0.31 -8.26
CA ILE A 125 5.71 -0.64 -9.15
C ILE A 125 5.16 -2.05 -8.92
N ALA A 126 5.14 -2.52 -7.67
CA ALA A 126 4.66 -3.84 -7.31
C ALA A 126 3.19 -4.04 -7.73
N ALA A 127 2.34 -3.05 -7.48
CA ALA A 127 0.94 -3.09 -7.90
C ALA A 127 0.81 -3.10 -9.43
N THR A 128 1.67 -2.38 -10.16
CA THR A 128 1.65 -2.37 -11.63
C THR A 128 2.07 -3.73 -12.21
N ILE A 129 3.10 -4.36 -11.64
CA ILE A 129 3.50 -5.72 -12.00
C ILE A 129 2.35 -6.69 -11.71
N ALA A 130 1.77 -6.63 -10.51
CA ALA A 130 0.64 -7.46 -10.13
C ALA A 130 -0.57 -7.27 -11.07
N ILE A 131 -0.89 -6.04 -11.48
CA ILE A 131 -1.97 -5.77 -12.46
C ILE A 131 -1.70 -6.49 -13.79
N LYS A 132 -0.45 -6.48 -14.26
CA LYS A 132 -0.05 -7.10 -15.52
C LYS A 132 -0.05 -8.63 -15.44
N GLU A 133 0.36 -9.17 -14.31
CA GLU A 133 0.48 -10.62 -14.08
C GLU A 133 -0.82 -11.27 -13.62
N ASP A 134 -1.80 -10.49 -13.16
CA ASP A 134 -3.14 -10.94 -12.82
C ASP A 134 -3.91 -11.32 -14.10
N LYS A 135 -3.46 -12.40 -14.73
CA LYS A 135 -4.21 -13.14 -15.75
C LYS A 135 -5.42 -13.70 -15.03
N SER A 136 -6.55 -13.05 -15.25
CA SER A 136 -7.84 -13.41 -14.70
C SER A 136 -8.08 -14.93 -14.78
N LYS A 137 -8.01 -15.64 -13.66
CA LYS A 137 -8.74 -16.91 -13.44
C LYS A 137 -10.25 -16.65 -13.29
N TYR A 138 -10.75 -15.56 -13.90
CA TYR A 138 -12.02 -14.91 -13.56
C TYR A 138 -13.14 -15.28 -14.54
N TYR A 139 -12.88 -16.20 -15.48
CA TYR A 139 -13.87 -16.64 -16.47
C TYR A 139 -13.95 -18.16 -16.70
N ASP A 140 -12.98 -18.97 -16.28
CA ASP A 140 -12.95 -20.40 -16.63
C ASP A 140 -13.45 -21.35 -15.52
N GLU A 141 -13.77 -20.86 -14.31
CA GLU A 141 -14.11 -21.71 -13.16
C GLU A 141 -15.31 -21.20 -12.33
N LEU A 142 -16.22 -20.39 -12.90
CA LEU A 142 -17.55 -20.32 -12.31
C LEU A 142 -18.27 -21.62 -12.71
N PRO A 143 -18.60 -22.53 -11.78
CA PRO A 143 -19.56 -23.57 -12.12
C PRO A 143 -20.81 -22.87 -12.64
N GLU A 144 -21.34 -23.34 -13.77
CA GLU A 144 -22.70 -22.99 -14.19
C GLU A 144 -23.60 -23.26 -12.99
N VAL A 145 -24.05 -22.18 -12.36
CA VAL A 145 -25.02 -22.28 -11.27
C VAL A 145 -26.30 -22.74 -11.95
N ILE A 146 -26.61 -24.03 -11.75
CA ILE A 146 -27.89 -24.68 -12.05
C ILE A 146 -28.98 -23.99 -11.23
#